data_AF-A0AAP5N189-F1
#
_entry.id   AF-A0AAP5N189-F1
#
_cell.length_a   1.000
_cell.length_b   1.000
_cell.length_c   1.000
_cell.angle_alpha   90.00
_cell.angle_beta   90.00
_cell.angle_gamma   90.00
#
_symmetry.space_group_name_H-M   'P 1'
#
loop_
_entity.id
_entity.type
_entity.pdbx_description
1 polymer ?
#
loop_
_entity_poly.entity_id
_entity_poly.type
_entity_poly.pdbx_seq_one_letter_code
_entity_poly.pdbx_strand_id
1 'polypeptide(L)' 'MEPNRLRQLRKSLLEADHSRNDEPASIGLRNVHERIQIFYGIQYGVDIDSMIGEGTSVTITIPAVREMNNRA' A
#
# COMPACT_ATOMS: atom_id res chain seq x y z
N MET A 1 -6.48 -4.43 -14.58
CA MET A 1 -7.29 -3.33 -14.02
C MET A 1 -7.34 -2.21 -15.05
N GLU A 2 -8.44 -1.47 -15.19
CA GLU A 2 -8.48 -0.28 -16.06
C GLU A 2 -7.40 0.73 -15.66
N PRO A 3 -6.67 1.36 -16.61
CA PRO A 3 -5.58 2.28 -16.28
C PRO A 3 -6.02 3.44 -15.37
N ASN A 4 -7.25 3.95 -15.56
CA ASN A 4 -7.79 5.03 -14.73
C ASN A 4 -7.98 4.59 -13.28
N ARG A 5 -8.44 3.34 -13.06
CA ARG A 5 -8.62 2.78 -11.73
C ARG A 5 -7.28 2.52 -11.03
N LEU A 6 -6.26 2.06 -11.77
CA LEU A 6 -4.91 1.90 -11.24
C LEU A 6 -4.32 3.24 -10.79
N ARG A 7 -4.49 4.30 -11.59
CA ARG A 7 -4.02 5.65 -11.23
C ARG A 7 -4.74 6.19 -9.98
N GLN A 8 -6.06 6.04 -9.88
CA GLN A 8 -6.82 6.43 -8.69
C GLN A 8 -6.33 5.69 -7.45
N LEU A 9 -6.09 4.38 -7.57
CA LEU A 9 -5.60 3.58 -6.45
C LEU A 9 -4.20 4.02 -6.01
N ARG A 10 -3.28 4.25 -6.95
CA ARG A 10 -1.95 4.80 -6.63
C ARG A 10 -2.04 6.15 -5.94
N LYS A 11 -2.89 7.05 -6.44
CA LYS A 11 -3.12 8.37 -5.83
C LYS A 11 -3.60 8.22 -4.37
N SER A 12 -4.53 7.30 -4.12
CA SER A 12 -5.06 7.04 -2.77
C SER A 12 -4.05 6.45 -1.78
N LEU A 13 -2.94 5.88 -2.26
CA LEU A 13 -1.84 5.39 -1.43
C LEU A 13 -0.79 6.48 -1.16
N LEU A 14 -0.69 7.51 -2.02
CA LEU A 14 0.27 8.61 -1.90
C LEU A 14 -0.26 9.78 -1.09
N GLU A 15 -1.55 10.08 -1.21
CA GLU A 15 -2.16 11.23 -0.57
C GLU A 15 -2.68 10.88 0.83
N ALA A 16 -2.12 11.51 1.85
CA ALA A 16 -2.60 11.44 3.24
C ALA A 16 -3.91 12.23 3.45
N ASP A 17 -4.42 12.92 2.42
CA ASP A 17 -5.57 13.81 2.55
C ASP A 17 -6.89 13.04 2.46
N HIS A 18 -7.67 13.12 3.54
CA HIS A 18 -8.94 12.41 3.76
C HIS A 18 -10.13 13.04 3.03
N SER A 19 -9.88 13.79 1.96
CA SER A 19 -10.89 14.51 1.19
C SER A 19 -11.81 13.54 0.44
N ARG A 20 -12.84 13.11 1.17
CA ARG A 20 -13.99 12.28 0.76
C ARG A 20 -14.48 12.65 -0.64
N ASN A 21 -14.34 11.73 -1.60
CA ASN A 21 -15.30 11.50 -2.70
C ASN A 21 -14.87 10.41 -3.69
N ASP A 22 -13.66 9.84 -3.59
CA ASP A 22 -13.33 8.67 -4.39
C ASP A 22 -14.00 7.42 -3.79
N GLU A 23 -14.66 6.64 -4.66
CA GLU A 23 -15.36 5.39 -4.34
C GLU A 23 -14.64 4.53 -3.28
N PRO A 24 -15.36 3.65 -2.53
CA PRO A 24 -14.82 2.82 -1.44
C PRO A 24 -13.77 1.76 -1.87
N ALA A 25 -13.22 1.89 -3.07
CA ALA A 25 -12.43 0.96 -3.85
C ALA A 25 -11.31 0.23 -3.10
N SER A 26 -10.68 0.84 -2.10
CA SER A 26 -9.40 0.32 -1.59
C SER A 26 -9.14 0.61 -0.12
N ILE A 27 -10.19 0.64 0.71
CA ILE A 27 -10.04 0.78 2.18
C ILE A 27 -9.03 -0.25 2.74
N GLY A 28 -9.06 -1.48 2.19
CA GLY A 28 -8.14 -2.55 2.60
C GLY A 28 -6.67 -2.22 2.34
N LEU A 29 -6.29 -1.90 1.10
CA LEU A 29 -4.90 -1.59 0.73
C LEU A 29 -4.39 -0.34 1.43
N ARG A 30 -5.25 0.69 1.57
CA ARG A 30 -4.90 1.90 2.29
C ARG A 30 -4.62 1.62 3.76
N ASN A 31 -5.48 0.87 4.44
CA ASN A 31 -5.26 0.48 5.83
C ASN A 31 -3.97 -0.32 6.02
N VAL A 32 -3.58 -1.15 5.05
CA VAL A 32 -2.31 -1.90 5.09
C VAL A 32 -1.14 -0.94 4.92
N HIS A 33 -1.19 -0.07 3.92
CA HIS A 33 -0.16 0.94 3.65
C HIS A 33 0.06 1.88 4.85
N GLU A 34 -1.01 2.49 5.36
CA GLU A 34 -0.99 3.37 6.53
C GLU A 34 -0.39 2.66 7.76
N ARG A 35 -0.82 1.41 8.03
CA ARG A 35 -0.26 0.65 9.17
C ARG A 35 1.22 0.36 9.00
N ILE A 36 1.65 -0.07 7.81
CA ILE A 36 3.08 -0.32 7.55
C ILE A 36 3.89 0.94 7.81
N GLN A 37 3.41 2.09 7.34
CA GLN A 37 4.09 3.37 7.56
C GLN A 37 4.10 3.78 9.03
N ILE A 38 3.01 3.58 9.76
CA ILE A 38 2.93 3.84 11.21
C ILE A 38 3.94 2.98 11.98
N PHE A 39 4.09 1.71 11.63
CA PHE A 39 4.97 0.79 12.36
C PHE A 39 6.44 0.90 11.96
N TYR A 40 6.74 1.15 10.68
CA TYR A 40 8.09 1.00 10.14
C TYR A 40 8.66 2.31 9.56
N GLY A 41 7.84 3.31 9.27
CA GLY A 41 8.22 4.59 8.68
C GLY A 41 7.73 4.77 7.25
N ILE A 42 7.67 6.02 6.79
CA ILE A 42 7.06 6.43 5.51
C ILE A 42 7.71 5.82 4.26
N GLN A 43 8.97 5.38 4.34
CA GLN A 43 9.68 4.71 3.25
C GLN A 43 9.20 3.27 2.98
N TYR A 44 8.37 2.73 3.86
CA TYR A 44 7.76 1.41 3.73
C TYR A 44 6.29 1.54 3.31
N GLY A 45 5.70 0.47 2.78
CA GLY A 45 4.30 0.52 2.39
C GLY A 45 3.91 -0.55 1.39
N VAL A 46 2.87 -0.22 0.63
CA VAL A 46 2.30 -1.03 -0.44
C VAL A 46 2.41 -0.27 -1.76
N ASP A 47 2.82 -0.97 -2.81
CA ASP A 47 2.77 -0.54 -4.20
C ASP A 47 1.94 -1.54 -5.04
N ILE A 48 1.42 -1.09 -6.19
CA ILE A 48 0.57 -1.89 -7.05
C ILE A 48 0.84 -1.62 -8.52
N ASP A 49 0.96 -2.70 -9.29
CA ASP A 49 1.02 -2.74 -10.73
C ASP A 49 -0.11 -3.62 -11.27
N SER A 50 -0.74 -3.21 -12.37
CA SER A 50 -1.74 -4.04 -13.03
C SER A 50 -1.83 -3.74 -14.52
N MET A 51 -1.99 -4.78 -15.31
CA MET A 51 -2.25 -4.69 -16.74
C MET A 51 -3.45 -5.57 -17.10
N ILE A 52 -4.32 -5.05 -17.95
CA ILE A 52 -5.51 -5.79 -18.44
C ILE A 52 -5.01 -7.02 -19.21
N GLY A 53 -5.57 -8.19 -18.90
CA GLY A 53 -5.18 -9.46 -19.52
C GLY A 53 -3.96 -10.14 -18.89
N GLU A 54 -3.15 -9.42 -18.10
CA GLU A 54 -1.95 -9.98 -17.45
C GLU A 54 -2.12 -10.19 -15.94
N GLY A 55 -3.00 -9.39 -15.30
CA GLY A 55 -3.32 -9.53 -13.88
C GLY A 55 -2.92 -8.31 -13.04
N THR A 56 -2.65 -8.56 -11.76
CA THR A 56 -2.33 -7.53 -10.77
C THR A 56 -1.21 -8.03 -9.86
N SER A 57 -0.17 -7.23 -9.69
CA SER A 57 0.93 -7.45 -8.76
C SER A 57 0.87 -6.41 -7.65
N VAL A 58 0.97 -6.86 -6.40
CA VAL A 58 1.02 -6.00 -5.22
C VAL A 58 2.33 -6.25 -4.50
N THR A 59 3.09 -5.18 -4.27
CA THR A 59 4.40 -5.23 -3.62
C THR A 59 4.29 -4.64 -2.22
N ILE A 60 4.78 -5.36 -1.21
CA ILE A 60 4.82 -4.91 0.18
C ILE A 60 6.29 -4.74 0.59
N THR A 61 6.67 -3.54 1.00
CA THR A 61 8.03 -3.22 1.45
C THR A 61 8.01 -2.99 2.96
N ILE A 62 8.76 -3.79 3.71
CA ILE A 62 8.93 -3.71 5.16
C ILE A 62 10.40 -3.94 5.53
N PRO A 63 10.88 -3.49 6.71
CA PRO A 63 12.24 -3.74 7.14
C PRO A 63 12.48 -5.25 7.33
N ALA A 64 13.67 -5.71 6.92
CA ALA A 64 14.13 -7.04 7.28
C ALA A 64 14.46 -7.07 8.78
N VAL A 65 13.64 -7.76 9.56
CA VAL A 65 13.94 -7.99 10.99
C VAL A 65 14.92 -9.17 11.07
N ARG A 66 16.17 -8.94 11.49
CA ARG A 66 16.98 -10.04 12.03
C ARG A 66 16.42 -10.32 13.43
N GLU A 67 15.93 -11.52 13.69
CA GLU A 67 15.64 -11.96 15.05
C GLU A 67 16.89 -11.73 15.91
N MET A 68 16.85 -10.73 16.79
CA MET A 68 17.77 -10.69 17.93
C MET A 68 17.02 -11.36 19.07
N ASN A 69 17.27 -12.67 19.17
CA ASN A 69 16.81 -13.54 20.24
C ASN A 69 17.37 -13.01 21.57
N ASN A 70 16.66 -12.10 22.24
CA ASN A 70 17.02 -11.63 23.58
C ASN A 70 16.07 -12.23 24.61
N ARG A 71 16.34 -13.49 24.94
CA ARG A 71 16.12 -14.03 26.29
C ARG A 71 17.51 -14.38 26.83
N ALA A 72 18.10 -13.42 27.53
CA ALA A 72 19.23 -13.63 28.44
C ALA A 72 18.72 -13.35 29.85
#